data_AF-A0A6Y5JZS7-F1
#
_entry.id   AF-A0A6Y5JZS7-F1
#
_cell.length_a   1.000
_cell.length_b   1.000
_cell.length_c   1.000
_cell.angle_alpha   90.00
_cell.angle_beta   90.00
_cell.angle_gamma   90.00
#
_symmetry.space_group_name_H-M   'P 1'
#
loop_
_entity.id
_entity.type
_entity.pdbx_description
1 polymer ?
#
loop_
_entity_poly.entity_id
_entity_poly.type
_entity_poly.pdbx_seq_one_letter_code
_entity_poly.pdbx_strand_id
1 'polypeptide(L)'
;MTQVQTQRVVRLDGSSQLVEVPDPAPAVIGAPTATDYGGVKLGAAIAAPAAMTATKDTASAASDVAGLLVDHNDLVTKYNALLDDTAALRTTLASVLAQLKAKTIPV
;
A
#
# COMPACT_ATOMS: atom_id res chain seq x y z
N MET A 1 2.36 30.61 -19.13
CA MET A 1 1.48 31.27 -20.11
C MET A 1 0.05 31.06 -19.63
N THR A 2 -0.69 32.11 -19.29
CA THR A 2 -2.10 32.02 -18.89
C THR A 2 -2.94 31.66 -20.12
N GLN A 3 -3.70 30.57 -20.03
CA GLN A 3 -4.65 30.19 -21.07
C GLN A 3 -5.80 31.20 -21.05
N VAL A 4 -6.21 31.71 -22.21
CA VAL A 4 -7.31 32.68 -22.36
C VAL A 4 -8.50 31.92 -22.95
N GLN A 5 -9.67 32.03 -22.32
CA GLN A 5 -10.89 31.40 -22.81
C GLN A 5 -11.83 32.46 -23.41
N THR A 6 -12.40 32.18 -24.58
CA THR A 6 -13.43 33.03 -25.18
C THR A 6 -14.80 32.66 -24.61
N GLN A 7 -15.43 33.58 -23.87
CA GLN A 7 -16.75 33.38 -23.29
C GLN A 7 -17.78 34.27 -23.98
N ARG A 8 -19.00 33.75 -24.18
CA ARG A 8 -20.14 34.56 -24.62
C ARG A 8 -20.88 35.07 -23.38
N VAL A 9 -20.75 36.37 -23.11
CA VAL A 9 -21.46 37.03 -22.00
C VAL A 9 -22.74 37.66 -22.55
N VAL A 10 -23.87 37.34 -21.92
CA VAL A 10 -25.14 38.03 -22.20
C VAL A 10 -25.26 39.18 -21.23
N ARG A 11 -25.28 40.40 -21.75
CA ARG A 11 -25.48 41.62 -20.95
C ARG A 11 -26.93 41.67 -20.46
N LEU A 12 -27.16 42.43 -19.39
CA LEU A 12 -28.49 42.58 -18.79
C LEU A 12 -29.53 43.21 -19.74
N ASP A 13 -29.07 43.88 -20.80
CA ASP A 13 -29.88 44.43 -21.89
C ASP A 13 -30.21 43.40 -23.00
N GLY A 14 -29.79 42.13 -22.83
CA GLY A 14 -30.02 41.04 -23.77
C GLY A 14 -28.99 40.96 -24.92
N SER A 15 -28.05 41.90 -25.02
CA SER A 15 -27.00 41.86 -26.04
C SER A 15 -25.93 40.82 -25.69
N SER A 16 -25.44 40.08 -26.70
CA SER A 16 -24.37 39.08 -26.51
C SER A 16 -23.03 39.66 -26.98
N GLN A 17 -21.98 39.47 -26.18
CA GLN A 17 -20.62 39.86 -26.52
C GLN A 17 -19.66 38.68 -26.31
N LEU A 18 -18.69 38.52 -27.21
CA LEU A 18 -17.55 37.62 -27.00
C LEU A 18 -16.48 38.38 -26.22
N VAL A 19 -16.08 37.85 -25.07
CA VAL A 19 -15.07 38.44 -24.19
C VAL A 19 -14.01 37.39 -23.90
N GLU A 20 -12.75 37.80 -23.97
CA GLU A 20 -11.62 36.99 -23.53
C GLU A 20 -11.47 37.09 -22.02
N VAL A 21 -11.63 35.96 -21.33
CA VAL A 21 -11.52 35.88 -19.88
C VAL A 21 -10.30 35.01 -19.54
N PRO A 22 -9.41 35.45 -18.64
CA PRO A 22 -8.35 34.59 -18.12
C PRO A 22 -8.95 33.32 -17.53
N ASP A 23 -8.38 32.17 -17.86
CA ASP A 23 -8.83 30.90 -17.28
C ASP A 23 -8.65 30.95 -15.75
N PRO A 24 -9.69 30.62 -14.95
CA PRO A 24 -9.51 30.44 -13.51
C PRO A 24 -8.37 29.45 -13.24
N ALA A 25 -7.55 29.77 -12.23
CA ALA A 25 -6.47 28.90 -11.82
C ALA A 25 -7.02 27.49 -11.49
N PRO A 26 -6.32 26.40 -11.85
CA PRO A 26 -6.73 25.06 -11.50
C PRO A 26 -7.01 24.94 -10.00
N ALA A 27 -8.09 24.25 -9.64
CA ALA A 27 -8.40 23.98 -8.25
C ALA A 27 -7.26 23.19 -7.61
N VAL A 28 -6.55 23.80 -6.66
CA VAL A 28 -5.48 23.14 -5.92
C VAL A 28 -6.12 22.33 -4.79
N ILE A 29 -6.12 21.01 -4.92
CA ILE A 29 -6.53 20.12 -3.82
C ILE A 29 -5.37 20.07 -2.83
N GLY A 30 -5.59 20.64 -1.63
CA GLY A 30 -4.63 20.61 -0.54
C GLY A 30 -4.38 19.20 0.00
N ALA A 31 -3.27 19.05 0.73
CA ALA A 31 -3.02 17.83 1.48
C ALA A 31 -4.07 17.67 2.60
N PRO A 32 -4.52 16.44 2.92
CA PRO A 32 -5.47 16.23 3.99
C PRO A 32 -4.83 16.52 5.35
N THR A 33 -5.60 17.11 6.26
CA THR A 33 -5.21 17.30 7.66
C THR A 33 -6.06 16.38 8.54
N ALA A 34 -5.85 16.41 9.87
CA ALA A 34 -6.72 15.68 10.79
C ALA A 34 -8.16 16.22 10.81
N THR A 35 -8.35 17.47 10.38
CA THR A 35 -9.63 18.19 10.47
C THR A 35 -10.21 18.56 9.11
N ASP A 36 -9.41 18.57 8.04
CA ASP A 36 -9.78 19.06 6.73
C ASP A 36 -9.59 17.98 5.65
N TYR A 37 -10.60 17.86 4.79
CA TYR A 37 -10.55 16.95 3.64
C TYR A 37 -9.53 17.45 2.60
N GLY A 38 -8.75 16.51 2.05
CA GLY A 38 -7.74 16.78 1.02
C GLY A 38 -7.39 15.53 0.20
N GLY A 39 -6.52 15.69 -0.79
CA GLY A 39 -6.15 14.63 -1.72
C GLY A 39 -5.09 13.70 -1.16
N VAL A 40 -5.34 12.37 -1.16
CA VAL A 40 -4.35 11.36 -0.76
C VAL A 40 -3.60 10.82 -1.98
N LYS A 41 -2.30 10.53 -1.81
CA LYS A 41 -1.52 9.85 -2.85
C LYS A 41 -1.85 8.37 -2.88
N LEU A 42 -2.04 7.83 -4.09
CA LEU A 42 -2.19 6.39 -4.30
C LEU A 42 -0.93 5.67 -3.78
N GLY A 43 -1.14 4.55 -3.09
CA GLY A 43 -0.03 3.77 -2.55
C GLY A 43 0.65 2.96 -3.62
N ALA A 44 1.91 2.59 -3.39
CA ALA A 44 2.52 1.52 -4.15
C ALA A 44 1.75 0.21 -3.91
N ALA A 45 1.74 -0.69 -4.88
CA ALA A 45 1.17 -2.02 -4.66
C ALA A 45 2.00 -2.77 -3.62
N ILE A 46 1.36 -3.37 -2.61
CA ILE A 46 2.00 -4.31 -1.68
C ILE A 46 1.81 -5.70 -2.28
N ALA A 47 2.90 -6.39 -2.58
CA ALA A 47 2.82 -7.78 -3.01
C ALA A 47 2.15 -8.63 -1.92
N ALA A 48 1.28 -9.55 -2.32
CA ALA A 48 0.68 -10.49 -1.39
C ALA A 48 1.79 -11.33 -0.72
N PRO A 49 1.70 -11.61 0.59
CA PRO A 49 2.65 -12.50 1.25
C PRO A 49 2.58 -13.90 0.62
N ALA A 50 3.72 -14.58 0.58
CA ALA A 50 3.76 -15.99 0.20
C ALA A 50 2.94 -16.83 1.19
N ALA A 51 2.41 -17.97 0.72
CA ALA A 51 1.72 -18.90 1.60
C ALA A 51 2.72 -19.51 2.60
N MET A 52 2.32 -19.60 3.87
CA MET A 52 3.10 -20.29 4.89
C MET A 52 3.14 -21.78 4.61
N THR A 53 4.31 -22.38 4.74
CA THR A 53 4.59 -23.79 4.46
C THR A 53 4.83 -24.61 5.73
N ALA A 54 5.09 -23.95 6.85
CA ALA A 54 5.28 -24.61 8.14
C ALA A 54 4.03 -25.39 8.55
N THR A 55 4.22 -26.64 8.95
CA THR A 55 3.16 -27.53 9.41
C THR A 55 3.27 -27.77 10.91
N LYS A 56 2.15 -28.13 11.53
CA LYS A 56 2.12 -28.52 12.94
C LYS A 56 2.95 -29.79 13.15
N ASP A 57 3.71 -29.81 14.23
CA ASP A 57 4.45 -31.00 14.62
C ASP A 57 3.58 -32.10 15.25
N THR A 58 4.05 -33.35 15.17
CA THR A 58 3.41 -34.53 15.74
C THR A 58 4.28 -35.06 16.86
N ALA A 59 3.69 -35.33 18.03
CA ALA A 59 4.43 -35.89 19.15
C ALA A 59 5.07 -37.24 18.77
N SER A 60 6.35 -37.39 19.12
CA SER A 60 7.07 -38.64 18.88
C SER A 60 6.44 -39.81 19.64
N ALA A 61 6.32 -40.94 18.95
CA ALA A 61 5.94 -42.23 19.52
C ALA A 61 7.05 -43.28 19.35
N ALA A 62 8.27 -42.83 19.04
CA ALA A 62 9.39 -43.72 18.80
C ALA A 62 9.76 -44.51 20.07
N SER A 63 9.93 -45.82 19.92
CA SER A 63 10.39 -46.73 20.97
C SER A 63 11.89 -47.06 20.89
N ASP A 64 12.56 -46.58 19.84
CA ASP A 64 13.98 -46.76 19.61
C ASP A 64 14.66 -45.49 19.06
N VAL A 65 16.00 -45.52 19.02
CA VAL A 65 16.81 -44.37 18.59
C VAL A 65 16.64 -44.09 17.09
N ALA A 66 16.39 -45.11 16.27
CA ALA A 66 16.20 -44.94 14.84
C ALA A 66 14.92 -44.15 14.55
N GLY A 67 13.81 -44.47 15.23
CA GLY A 67 12.57 -43.72 15.18
C GLY A 67 12.74 -42.30 15.70
N LEU A 68 13.45 -42.11 16.81
CA LEU A 68 13.71 -40.77 17.34
C LEU A 68 14.53 -39.91 16.36
N LEU A 69 15.48 -40.50 15.64
CA LEU A 69 16.25 -39.80 14.61
C LEU A 69 15.37 -39.37 13.44
N VAL A 70 14.41 -40.21 13.02
CA VAL A 70 13.42 -39.85 12.00
C VAL A 70 12.59 -38.66 12.47
N ASP A 71 12.01 -38.75 13.66
CA ASP A 71 11.18 -37.68 14.23
C ASP A 71 11.97 -36.37 14.40
N HIS A 72 13.24 -36.45 14.80
CA HIS A 72 14.11 -35.29 14.91
C HIS A 72 14.37 -34.62 13.56
N ASN A 73 14.68 -35.40 12.52
CA ASN A 73 14.94 -34.84 11.18
C ASN A 73 13.67 -34.18 10.59
N ASP A 74 12.50 -34.74 10.87
CA ASP A 74 11.21 -34.13 10.51
C ASP A 74 10.99 -32.81 11.25
N LEU A 75 11.26 -32.76 12.56
CA LEU A 75 11.17 -31.52 13.34
C LEU A 75 12.14 -30.43 12.82
N VAL A 76 13.37 -30.81 12.46
CA VAL A 76 14.35 -29.88 11.85
C VAL A 76 13.82 -29.33 10.53
N THR A 77 13.18 -30.17 9.72
CA THR A 77 12.59 -29.74 8.44
C THR A 77 11.44 -28.74 8.66
N LYS A 78 10.54 -29.02 9.60
CA LYS A 78 9.44 -28.11 9.98
C LYS A 78 9.94 -26.79 10.57
N TYR A 79 11.01 -26.84 11.37
CA TYR A 79 11.65 -25.65 11.92
C TYR A 79 12.22 -24.75 10.81
N ASN A 80 12.91 -25.33 9.83
CA ASN A 80 13.45 -24.56 8.70
C ASN A 80 12.34 -23.91 7.87
N ALA A 81 11.22 -24.62 7.63
CA ALA A 81 10.05 -24.04 6.98
C ALA A 81 9.47 -22.86 7.77
N LEU A 82 9.39 -22.96 9.11
CA LEU A 82 8.93 -21.86 9.96
C LEU A 82 9.88 -20.65 9.93
N LEU A 83 11.19 -20.91 9.85
CA LEU A 83 12.20 -19.87 9.74
C LEU A 83 12.03 -19.09 8.42
N ASP A 84 11.87 -19.81 7.31
CA ASP A 84 11.64 -19.22 5.98
C ASP A 84 10.34 -18.41 5.93
N ASP A 85 9.25 -18.97 6.44
CA ASP A 85 7.95 -18.28 6.54
C ASP A 85 8.06 -16.98 7.35
N THR A 86 8.81 -17.00 8.46
CA THR A 86 9.03 -15.83 9.32
C THR A 86 9.88 -14.76 8.61
N ALA A 87 10.88 -15.16 7.83
CA ALA A 87 11.68 -14.24 7.04
C ALA A 87 10.84 -13.56 5.94
N ALA A 88 9.95 -14.32 5.28
CA ALA A 88 9.00 -13.79 4.32
C ALA A 88 8.05 -12.78 4.98
N LEU A 89 7.47 -13.11 6.15
CA LEU A 89 6.59 -12.20 6.89
C LEU A 89 7.30 -10.90 7.27
N ARG A 90 8.55 -10.98 7.76
CA ARG A 90 9.35 -9.79 8.09
C ARG A 90 9.55 -8.87 6.89
N THR A 91 9.77 -9.45 5.72
CA THR A 91 9.94 -8.70 4.46
C THR A 91 8.65 -7.98 4.07
N THR A 92 7.50 -8.67 4.14
CA THR A 92 6.18 -8.05 3.89
C THR A 92 5.89 -6.92 4.86
N LEU A 93 6.16 -7.11 6.17
CA LEU A 93 5.96 -6.07 7.18
C LEU A 93 6.86 -4.85 6.94
N ALA A 94 8.12 -5.06 6.57
CA ALA A 94 9.02 -3.96 6.22
C ALA A 94 8.50 -3.16 5.00
N SER A 95 7.96 -3.84 3.99
CA SER A 95 7.33 -3.21 2.83
C SER A 95 6.10 -2.39 3.22
N VAL A 96 5.20 -2.96 4.04
CA VAL A 96 4.01 -2.24 4.57
C VAL A 96 4.43 -0.99 5.33
N LEU A 97 5.42 -1.10 6.22
CA LEU A 97 5.91 0.02 7.01
C LEU A 97 6.53 1.12 6.13
N ALA A 98 7.31 0.75 5.12
CA ALA A 98 7.87 1.70 4.16
C ALA A 98 6.78 2.46 3.41
N GLN A 99 5.71 1.78 2.99
CA GLN A 99 4.59 2.43 2.31
C GLN A 99 3.77 3.34 3.23
N LEU A 100 3.56 2.96 4.49
CA LEU A 100 2.92 3.83 5.48
C LEU A 100 3.72 5.13 5.67
N LYS A 101 5.05 5.02 5.80
CA LYS A 101 5.95 6.17 5.93
C LYS A 101 6.00 7.04 4.67
N ALA A 102 5.94 6.44 3.49
CA ALA A 102 5.89 7.19 2.22
C ALA A 102 4.53 7.91 2.03
N LYS A 103 3.46 7.40 2.65
CA LYS A 103 2.12 8.00 2.64
C LYS A 103 1.90 9.05 3.72
N THR A 104 2.68 9.06 4.80
CA THR A 104 2.67 10.20 5.72
C THR A 104 3.26 11.40 5.01
N ILE A 105 2.41 12.41 4.83
CA ILE A 105 2.71 13.71 4.23
C ILE A 105 4.05 14.22 4.80
N PRO A 106 5.00 14.69 3.98
CA PRO A 106 6.18 15.35 4.52
C PRO A 106 5.71 16.50 5.41
N VAL A 107 6.13 16.48 6.68
CA VAL A 107 5.92 17.58 7.62
C VAL A 107 6.51 18.87 7.09
#